data_AF-A0A938QXT0-F1
#
_entry.id   AF-A0A938QXT0-F1
#
_cell.length_a   1.000
_cell.length_b   1.000
_cell.length_c   1.000
_cell.angle_alpha   90.00
_cell.angle_beta   90.00
_cell.angle_gamma   90.00
#
_symmetry.space_group_name_H-M   'P 1'
#
loop_
_entity.id
_entity.type
_entity.pdbx_description
1 polymer ?
#
loop_
_entity_poly.entity_id
_entity_poly.type
_entity_poly.pdbx_seq_one_letter_code
_entity_poly.pdbx_strand_id
1 'polypeptide(L)'
;MSKVMLRPDARAASSSSSRRRRPRAWTWATTWATACGLALLCSTGCARTHLFYDARELRHEPLKDHQKDDLQALLAGRLKDRRVVRVDNAGRQRVVDTSRAGLGRLSLAELGALWLATSTGDQGGESDLRVRTGPRSVPVTVTIALDGSVVVHSGGREADPDEGPLLSEGEIRDQYRLKTTLPGQWKENERRALAQALSLLSPAELDVVRGLGFERRAKPADGDPDKAALYALQGCRGTISLYSSGVRSDRYRFVGDPTTPRSAVLHSLLHEMGHAFERDAARDAYCAAGRTSGARRNELIERGNALGRDSPMLRAFLAVKAGEPGPTDYADASPHEAFAESFALFHMDPDALRRALPRVHAWFKDGGHERAAKAPPGS
;
A
#
# COMPACT_ATOMS: atom_id res chain seq x y z
N MET A 1 -17.15 -16.09 33.31
CA MET A 1 -16.67 -15.04 32.40
C MET A 1 -16.21 -15.70 31.10
N SER A 2 -16.96 -15.54 30.01
CA SER A 2 -16.58 -16.09 28.71
C SER A 2 -15.34 -15.37 28.19
N LYS A 3 -14.25 -16.11 27.98
CA LYS A 3 -12.98 -15.60 27.46
C LYS A 3 -13.24 -15.12 26.03
N VAL A 4 -13.38 -13.81 25.82
CA VAL A 4 -13.57 -13.22 24.48
C VAL A 4 -12.31 -13.52 23.68
N MET A 5 -12.43 -14.36 22.65
CA MET A 5 -11.30 -14.72 21.80
C MET A 5 -11.05 -13.58 20.81
N LEU A 6 -10.24 -12.61 21.22
CA LEU A 6 -9.74 -11.57 20.33
C LEU A 6 -8.74 -12.20 19.34
N ARG A 7 -9.20 -12.55 18.13
CA ARG A 7 -8.32 -12.95 17.02
C ARG A 7 -8.37 -11.87 15.93
N PRO A 8 -7.25 -11.19 15.64
CA PRO A 8 -7.20 -10.33 14.46
C PRO A 8 -7.25 -11.20 13.19
N ASP A 9 -8.00 -10.78 12.17
CA ASP A 9 -7.93 -11.35 10.82
C ASP A 9 -6.95 -10.51 10.02
N ALA A 10 -5.68 -10.91 10.04
CA ALA A 10 -4.65 -10.30 9.21
C ALA A 10 -4.74 -10.89 7.80
N ARG A 11 -5.27 -10.11 6.86
CA ARG A 11 -5.20 -10.45 5.44
C ARG A 11 -4.17 -9.57 4.78
N ALA A 12 -3.11 -10.20 4.26
CA ALA A 12 -2.26 -9.52 3.29
C ALA A 12 -3.10 -9.18 2.05
N ALA A 13 -2.92 -7.99 1.48
CA ALA A 13 -3.46 -7.70 0.16
C ALA A 13 -2.92 -8.75 -0.81
N SER A 14 -3.82 -9.59 -1.33
CA SER A 14 -3.45 -10.75 -2.13
C SER A 14 -2.83 -10.28 -3.44
N SER A 15 -1.55 -10.58 -3.67
CA SER A 15 -0.95 -10.48 -4.99
C SER A 15 -1.56 -11.58 -5.86
N SER A 16 -2.18 -11.20 -6.98
CA SER A 16 -2.50 -12.14 -8.05
C SER A 16 -1.20 -12.61 -8.71
N SER A 17 -0.45 -13.49 -8.03
CA SER A 17 0.56 -14.29 -8.71
C SER A 17 -0.22 -15.20 -9.66
N SER A 18 0.01 -15.06 -10.97
CA SER A 18 -0.46 -16.05 -11.93
C SER A 18 0.03 -17.44 -11.46
N ARG A 19 -0.87 -18.27 -10.93
CA ARG A 19 -0.57 -19.68 -10.68
C ARG A 19 -0.29 -20.30 -12.05
N ARG A 20 0.98 -20.39 -12.44
CA ARG A 20 1.41 -21.29 -13.52
C ARG A 20 0.96 -22.69 -13.11
N ARG A 21 -0.12 -23.18 -13.73
CA ARG A 21 -0.50 -24.59 -13.67
C ARG A 21 0.70 -25.39 -14.20
N ARG A 22 1.41 -26.09 -13.31
CA ARG A 22 2.38 -27.11 -13.73
C ARG A 22 1.63 -28.23 -14.46
N PRO A 23 2.14 -28.75 -15.58
CA PRO A 23 1.56 -29.93 -16.21
C PRO A 23 1.71 -31.14 -15.27
N ARG A 24 0.66 -31.97 -15.21
CA ARG A 24 0.65 -33.25 -14.51
C ARG A 24 1.64 -34.20 -15.21
N ALA A 25 2.70 -34.60 -14.51
CA ALA A 25 3.53 -35.73 -14.90
C ALA A 25 3.21 -36.94 -14.00
N TRP A 26 3.20 -38.10 -14.63
CA TRP A 26 2.76 -39.39 -14.12
C TRP A 26 3.67 -39.99 -13.04
N THR A 27 3.05 -40.83 -12.21
CA THR A 27 3.61 -41.67 -11.15
C THR A 27 4.53 -42.78 -11.65
N TRP A 28 5.65 -43.03 -10.97
CA TRP A 28 6.15 -44.36 -10.63
C TRP A 28 6.84 -44.32 -9.26
N ALA A 29 6.57 -45.34 -8.45
CA ALA A 29 7.05 -45.52 -7.09
C ALA A 29 8.39 -46.28 -7.06
N THR A 30 9.27 -45.95 -6.11
CA THR A 30 10.09 -46.96 -5.41
C THR A 30 10.63 -46.40 -4.10
N THR A 31 10.46 -47.21 -3.06
CA THR A 31 10.88 -47.10 -1.65
C THR A 31 12.38 -47.07 -1.44
N TRP A 32 12.87 -46.17 -0.57
CA TRP A 32 13.98 -46.44 0.36
C TRP A 32 13.75 -45.65 1.66
N ALA A 33 13.78 -46.38 2.78
CA ALA A 33 13.74 -45.86 4.13
C ALA A 33 15.16 -45.49 4.60
N THR A 34 15.21 -44.63 5.63
CA THR A 34 16.17 -44.55 6.77
C THR A 34 16.77 -43.15 6.96
N ALA A 35 16.81 -42.74 8.24
CA ALA A 35 17.39 -41.53 8.84
C ALA A 35 16.49 -40.27 8.90
N CYS A 36 15.47 -40.32 9.77
CA CYS A 36 14.90 -39.13 10.41
C CYS A 36 15.92 -38.54 11.40
N GLY A 37 16.84 -37.71 10.90
CA GLY A 37 17.51 -36.71 11.72
C GLY A 37 16.51 -35.59 12.02
N LEU A 38 16.16 -35.43 13.28
CA LEU A 38 15.30 -34.37 13.80
C LEU A 38 16.02 -33.02 13.65
N ALA A 39 16.03 -32.46 12.44
CA ALA A 39 16.37 -31.07 12.22
C ALA A 39 15.21 -30.24 12.77
N LEU A 40 15.35 -29.77 14.02
CA LEU A 40 14.69 -28.56 14.46
C LEU A 40 15.13 -27.46 13.49
N LEU A 41 14.39 -27.29 12.41
CA LEU A 41 14.33 -26.06 11.64
C LEU A 41 13.70 -25.04 12.60
N CYS A 42 14.51 -24.50 13.50
CA CYS A 42 14.24 -23.21 14.07
C CYS A 42 14.05 -22.29 12.87
N SER A 43 12.81 -22.04 12.50
CA SER A 43 12.41 -20.87 11.73
C SER A 43 12.72 -19.66 12.60
N THR A 44 14.01 -19.41 12.84
CA THR A 44 14.51 -18.09 13.17
C THR A 44 14.13 -17.26 11.96
N GLY A 45 12.94 -16.64 12.02
CA GLY A 45 12.50 -15.73 10.98
C GLY A 45 13.65 -14.79 10.74
N CYS A 46 14.14 -14.74 9.50
CA CYS A 46 15.23 -13.85 9.12
C CYS A 46 14.82 -12.45 9.58
N ALA A 47 15.45 -11.96 10.63
CA ALA A 47 15.15 -10.65 11.17
C ALA A 47 15.32 -9.66 10.01
N ARG A 48 14.28 -8.88 9.74
CA ARG A 48 14.35 -7.87 8.69
C ARG A 48 15.50 -6.92 9.02
N THR A 49 16.22 -6.50 7.99
CA THR A 49 17.38 -5.60 8.13
C THR A 49 17.05 -4.15 7.78
N HIS A 50 15.78 -3.85 7.48
CA HIS A 50 15.33 -2.55 6.99
C HIS A 50 13.95 -2.18 7.56
N LEU A 51 13.65 -0.89 7.57
CA LEU A 51 12.34 -0.37 7.91
C LEU A 51 11.41 -0.51 6.71
N PHE A 52 10.13 -0.80 6.96
CA PHE A 52 9.11 -0.92 5.92
C PHE A 52 7.79 -0.32 6.41
N TYR A 53 6.97 0.08 5.45
CA TYR A 53 5.61 0.53 5.66
C TYR A 53 4.65 -0.67 5.54
N ASP A 54 3.88 -0.95 6.57
CA ASP A 54 2.98 -2.08 6.64
C ASP A 54 1.62 -1.73 6.03
N ALA A 55 1.45 -2.11 4.76
CA ALA A 55 0.21 -1.89 4.02
C ALA A 55 -0.90 -2.93 4.30
N ARG A 56 -0.73 -3.84 5.28
CA ARG A 56 -1.74 -4.89 5.56
C ARG A 56 -3.03 -4.29 6.12
N GLU A 57 -4.16 -4.84 5.68
CA GLU A 57 -5.46 -4.49 6.23
C GLU A 57 -5.72 -5.32 7.50
N LEU A 58 -5.44 -4.76 8.67
CA LEU A 58 -5.68 -5.41 9.96
C LEU A 58 -7.15 -5.21 10.38
N ARG A 59 -8.01 -6.16 9.97
CA ARG A 59 -9.46 -6.10 10.23
C ARG A 59 -9.76 -6.40 11.68
N HIS A 60 -10.66 -5.62 12.26
CA HIS A 60 -11.16 -5.85 13.61
C HIS A 60 -12.60 -5.34 13.80
N GLU A 61 -13.33 -5.98 14.72
CA GLU A 61 -14.61 -5.46 15.20
C GLU A 61 -14.40 -4.22 16.08
N PRO A 62 -15.36 -3.28 16.15
CA PRO A 62 -15.27 -2.14 17.05
C PRO A 62 -14.96 -2.56 18.49
N LEU A 63 -13.90 -1.99 19.05
CA LEU A 63 -13.50 -2.23 20.42
C LEU A 63 -14.51 -1.58 21.36
N LYS A 64 -14.78 -2.27 22.47
CA LYS A 64 -15.71 -1.88 23.53
C LYS A 64 -14.93 -1.59 24.80
N ASP A 65 -15.43 -0.66 25.62
CA ASP A 65 -14.72 -0.20 26.83
C ASP A 65 -14.34 -1.33 27.80
N HIS A 66 -15.20 -2.35 27.96
CA HIS A 66 -14.90 -3.49 28.83
C HIS A 66 -13.70 -4.34 28.35
N GLN A 67 -13.27 -4.20 27.11
CA GLN A 67 -12.09 -4.92 26.57
C GLN A 67 -10.77 -4.23 26.92
N LYS A 68 -10.81 -3.02 27.49
CA LYS A 68 -9.60 -2.24 27.81
C LYS A 68 -8.67 -3.01 28.75
N ASP A 69 -9.23 -3.62 29.78
CA ASP A 69 -8.49 -4.37 30.80
C ASP A 69 -7.84 -5.64 30.22
N ASP A 70 -8.55 -6.35 29.36
CA ASP A 70 -8.04 -7.54 28.67
C ASP A 70 -6.87 -7.18 27.75
N LEU A 71 -7.01 -6.09 26.99
CA LEU A 71 -5.95 -5.58 26.12
C LEU A 71 -4.71 -5.16 26.91
N GLN A 72 -4.86 -4.47 28.04
CA GLN A 72 -3.73 -4.09 28.88
C GLN A 72 -2.99 -5.33 29.41
N ALA A 73 -3.72 -6.33 29.91
CA ALA A 73 -3.10 -7.55 30.44
C ALA A 73 -2.32 -8.31 29.35
N LEU A 74 -2.90 -8.42 28.16
CA LEU A 74 -2.27 -9.08 27.02
C LEU A 74 -1.05 -8.31 26.51
N LEU A 75 -1.15 -6.97 26.39
CA LEU A 75 -0.05 -6.12 25.94
C LEU A 75 1.08 -6.03 26.95
N ALA A 76 0.80 -6.06 28.26
CA ALA A 76 1.84 -6.06 29.28
C ALA A 76 2.78 -7.26 29.13
N GLY A 77 2.26 -8.44 28.75
CA GLY A 77 3.07 -9.59 28.41
C GLY A 77 3.87 -9.42 27.11
N ARG A 78 3.25 -8.88 26.05
CA ARG A 78 3.90 -8.71 24.74
C ARG A 78 4.98 -7.63 24.71
N LEU A 79 4.83 -6.60 25.55
CA LEU A 79 5.69 -5.41 25.57
C LEU A 79 6.66 -5.37 26.76
N LYS A 80 6.70 -6.42 27.60
CA LYS A 80 7.46 -6.45 28.87
C LYS A 80 8.90 -5.95 28.74
N ASP A 81 9.58 -6.33 27.67
CA ASP A 81 11.01 -6.03 27.45
C ASP A 81 11.23 -5.00 26.32
N ARG A 82 10.17 -4.27 25.94
CA ARG A 82 10.22 -3.29 24.86
C ARG A 82 10.13 -1.86 25.42
N ARG A 83 10.95 -0.97 24.88
CA ARG A 83 10.79 0.47 25.10
C ARG A 83 9.58 0.96 24.32
N VAL A 84 8.56 1.44 25.01
CA VAL A 84 7.35 1.99 24.38
C VAL A 84 7.30 3.49 24.58
N VAL A 85 7.12 4.24 23.50
CA VAL A 85 7.00 5.70 23.49
C VAL A 85 5.65 6.09 22.91
N ARG A 86 4.93 6.95 23.62
CA ARG A 86 3.71 7.59 23.12
C ARG A 86 4.07 8.98 22.60
N VAL A 87 3.58 9.30 21.41
CA VAL A 87 3.62 10.65 20.81
C VAL A 87 2.22 11.23 20.85
N ASP A 88 2.06 12.41 21.45
CA ASP A 88 0.79 13.15 21.42
C ASP A 88 0.66 14.05 20.19
N ASN A 89 -0.53 14.64 19.97
CA ASN A 89 -0.81 15.53 18.83
C ASN A 89 0.11 16.77 18.74
N ALA A 90 0.85 17.11 19.81
CA ALA A 90 1.84 18.18 19.80
C ALA A 90 3.26 17.67 19.52
N GLY A 91 3.40 16.40 19.11
CA GLY A 91 4.68 15.75 18.88
C GLY A 91 5.46 15.41 20.15
N ARG A 92 4.88 15.60 21.35
CA ARG A 92 5.61 15.36 22.61
C ARG A 92 5.69 13.87 22.88
N GLN A 93 6.92 13.41 23.12
CA GLN A 93 7.22 12.01 23.41
C GLN A 93 7.17 11.73 24.91
N ARG A 94 6.55 10.62 25.30
CA ARG A 94 6.53 10.13 26.69
C ARG A 94 6.77 8.62 26.71
N VAL A 95 7.71 8.17 27.53
CA VAL A 95 7.91 6.73 27.76
C VAL A 95 6.70 6.18 28.50
N VAL A 96 6.19 5.05 28.03
CA VAL A 96 5.06 4.33 28.61
C VAL A 96 5.60 3.18 29.44
N ASP A 97 5.20 3.12 30.72
CA ASP A 97 5.39 1.93 31.55
C ASP A 97 4.55 0.78 30.97
N THR A 98 5.20 -0.33 30.61
CA THR A 98 4.58 -1.49 29.97
C THR A 98 3.84 -2.39 30.96
N SER A 99 3.83 -2.05 32.26
CA SER A 99 2.93 -2.65 33.24
C SER A 99 1.45 -2.39 32.89
N ARG A 100 0.55 -3.20 33.43
CA ARG A 100 -0.91 -3.01 33.26
C ARG A 100 -1.34 -1.59 33.69
N ALA A 101 -0.78 -1.07 34.78
CA ALA A 101 -1.11 0.25 35.29
C ALA A 101 -0.61 1.38 34.37
N GLY A 102 0.60 1.23 33.82
CA GLY A 102 1.16 2.19 32.86
C GLY A 102 0.38 2.22 31.54
N LEU A 103 0.07 1.03 30.98
CA LEU A 103 -0.77 0.89 29.79
C LEU A 103 -2.20 1.40 30.00
N GLY A 104 -2.70 1.40 31.23
CA GLY A 104 -4.01 1.99 31.58
C GLY A 104 -4.16 3.47 31.23
N ARG A 105 -3.04 4.19 31.09
CA ARG A 105 -2.98 5.60 30.67
C ARG A 105 -3.19 5.81 29.17
N LEU A 106 -3.11 4.76 28.37
CA LEU A 106 -3.44 4.79 26.95
C LEU A 106 -4.95 4.73 26.75
N SER A 107 -5.41 5.33 25.66
CA SER A 107 -6.79 5.21 25.17
C SER A 107 -7.07 3.80 24.66
N LEU A 108 -8.34 3.43 24.55
CA LEU A 108 -8.74 2.14 23.96
C LEU A 108 -8.24 1.99 22.52
N ALA A 109 -8.22 3.08 21.74
CA ALA A 109 -7.73 3.07 20.37
C ALA A 109 -6.21 2.79 20.29
N GLU A 110 -5.40 3.46 21.11
CA GLU A 110 -3.96 3.22 21.19
C GLU A 110 -3.64 1.78 21.62
N LEU A 111 -4.37 1.25 22.61
CA LEU A 111 -4.25 -0.16 23.01
C LEU A 111 -4.65 -1.12 21.88
N GLY A 112 -5.73 -0.82 21.16
CA GLY A 112 -6.15 -1.57 19.99
C GLY A 112 -5.09 -1.60 18.89
N ALA A 113 -4.51 -0.44 18.56
CA ALA A 113 -3.46 -0.32 17.55
C ALA A 113 -2.22 -1.14 17.92
N LEU A 114 -1.75 -1.02 19.17
CA LEU A 114 -0.64 -1.81 19.69
C LEU A 114 -0.94 -3.31 19.61
N TRP A 115 -2.16 -3.74 19.96
CA TRP A 115 -2.55 -5.14 19.88
C TRP A 115 -2.52 -5.68 18.45
N LEU A 116 -3.02 -4.90 17.49
CA LEU A 116 -3.02 -5.24 16.06
C LEU A 116 -1.59 -5.31 15.52
N ALA A 117 -0.81 -4.23 15.63
CA ALA A 117 0.55 -4.15 15.10
C ALA A 117 1.50 -5.19 15.71
N THR A 118 1.39 -5.48 17.02
CA THR A 118 2.25 -6.50 17.66
C THR A 118 1.80 -7.94 17.42
N SER A 119 0.60 -8.16 16.86
CA SER A 119 0.08 -9.52 16.64
C SER A 119 0.77 -10.26 15.50
N THR A 120 1.41 -9.53 14.60
CA THR A 120 2.13 -10.07 13.43
C THR A 120 3.51 -10.60 13.81
N GLY A 121 4.08 -10.08 14.90
CA GLY A 121 5.44 -10.40 15.35
C GLY A 121 6.54 -9.68 14.57
N ASP A 122 6.19 -8.84 13.60
CA ASP A 122 7.16 -8.16 12.74
C ASP A 122 7.93 -7.05 13.48
N GLN A 123 9.15 -6.82 13.02
CA GLN A 123 10.02 -5.71 13.43
C GLN A 123 10.40 -4.88 12.21
N GLY A 124 10.64 -3.59 12.41
CA GLY A 124 10.93 -2.61 11.35
C GLY A 124 9.69 -2.04 10.67
N GLY A 125 8.48 -2.41 11.09
CA GLY A 125 7.23 -2.03 10.43
C GLY A 125 6.63 -0.73 10.97
N GLU A 126 6.00 0.04 10.08
CA GLU A 126 5.13 1.16 10.41
C GLU A 126 3.70 0.86 9.96
N SER A 127 2.74 0.83 10.89
CA SER A 127 1.34 0.51 10.62
C SER A 127 0.43 1.69 10.89
N ASP A 128 -0.22 2.21 9.85
CA ASP A 128 -1.24 3.28 9.95
C ASP A 128 -2.64 2.68 10.05
N LEU A 129 -3.17 2.66 11.27
CA LEU A 129 -4.38 1.95 11.63
C LEU A 129 -5.53 2.90 11.97
N ARG A 130 -6.71 2.64 11.42
CA ARG A 130 -7.95 3.24 11.89
C ARG A 130 -8.60 2.31 12.91
N VAL A 131 -8.42 2.61 14.19
CA VAL A 131 -8.95 1.79 15.28
C VAL A 131 -10.35 2.25 15.65
N ARG A 132 -11.32 1.36 15.42
CA ARG A 132 -12.72 1.60 15.75
C ARG A 132 -13.00 1.37 17.24
N THR A 133 -13.58 2.36 17.90
CA THR A 133 -14.02 2.30 19.31
C THR A 133 -15.48 2.73 19.39
N GLY A 134 -16.39 1.74 19.42
CA GLY A 134 -17.83 1.99 19.21
C GLY A 134 -18.11 2.63 17.83
N PRO A 135 -18.80 3.79 17.75
CA PRO A 135 -19.08 4.48 16.49
C PRO A 135 -17.88 5.25 15.93
N ARG A 136 -16.86 5.54 16.74
CA ARG A 136 -15.72 6.40 16.36
C ARG A 136 -14.62 5.60 15.67
N SER A 137 -13.91 6.24 14.74
CA SER A 137 -12.69 5.73 14.14
C SER A 137 -11.51 6.63 14.49
N VAL A 138 -10.48 6.08 15.14
CA VAL A 138 -9.31 6.87 15.58
C VAL A 138 -8.08 6.48 14.76
N PRO A 139 -7.43 7.41 14.05
CA PRO A 139 -6.16 7.16 13.38
C PRO A 139 -5.04 7.01 14.43
N VAL A 140 -4.30 5.91 14.33
CA VAL A 140 -3.15 5.61 15.17
C VAL A 140 -2.06 4.98 14.30
N THR A 141 -0.89 5.60 14.27
CA THR A 141 0.33 5.00 13.72
C THR A 141 1.07 4.24 14.81
N VAL A 142 1.50 3.02 14.50
CA VAL A 142 2.41 2.25 15.35
C VAL A 142 3.66 1.92 14.56
N THR A 143 4.82 2.36 15.06
CA THR A 143 6.12 2.00 14.50
C THR A 143 6.81 1.03 15.43
N ILE A 144 7.24 -0.11 14.91
CA ILE A 144 8.08 -1.09 15.62
C ILE A 144 9.46 -1.02 14.96
N ALA A 145 10.45 -0.48 15.67
CA ALA A 145 11.81 -0.40 15.15
C ALA A 145 12.48 -1.79 15.07
N LEU A 146 13.65 -1.86 14.41
CA LEU A 146 14.44 -3.09 14.28
C LEU A 146 14.95 -3.63 15.63
N ASP A 147 15.16 -2.76 16.61
CA ASP A 147 15.52 -3.15 17.99
C ASP A 147 14.30 -3.60 18.82
N GLY A 148 13.10 -3.61 18.22
CA GLY A 148 11.85 -3.96 18.86
C GLY A 148 11.21 -2.85 19.70
N SER A 149 11.85 -1.67 19.80
CA SER A 149 11.21 -0.50 20.42
C SER A 149 9.96 -0.08 19.64
N VAL A 150 8.98 0.46 20.36
CA VAL A 150 7.65 0.74 19.82
C VAL A 150 7.32 2.21 20.03
N VAL A 151 6.86 2.87 18.97
CA VAL A 151 6.29 4.22 19.02
C VAL A 151 4.82 4.11 18.67
N VAL A 152 3.95 4.69 19.49
CA VAL A 152 2.52 4.85 19.21
C VAL A 152 2.17 6.32 19.12
N HIS A 153 1.65 6.74 17.97
CA HIS A 153 1.24 8.11 17.69
C HIS A 153 -0.25 8.12 17.33
N SER A 154 -1.06 8.82 18.12
CA SER A 154 -2.49 8.94 17.86
C SER A 154 -2.81 10.35 17.39
N GLY A 155 -3.71 10.48 16.41
CA GLY A 155 -4.26 11.76 15.96
C GLY A 155 -5.21 12.41 16.97
N GLY A 156 -5.54 11.73 18.07
CA GLY A 156 -6.48 12.22 19.09
C GLY A 156 -7.93 11.95 18.74
N ARG A 157 -8.78 13.00 18.76
CA ARG A 157 -10.19 12.86 18.32
C ARG A 157 -10.22 12.51 16.84
N GLU A 158 -11.35 11.96 16.38
CA GLU A 158 -11.62 11.68 14.97
C GLU A 158 -11.28 12.94 14.18
N ALA A 159 -10.08 12.94 13.57
CA ALA A 159 -9.74 13.97 12.63
C ALA A 159 -10.73 13.76 11.49
N ASP A 160 -11.53 14.78 11.20
CA ASP A 160 -12.20 14.80 9.91
C ASP A 160 -11.10 14.53 8.89
N PRO A 161 -11.25 13.48 8.06
CA PRO A 161 -10.23 13.20 7.06
C PRO A 161 -9.95 14.50 6.32
N ASP A 162 -8.70 14.81 5.98
CA ASP A 162 -8.41 15.98 5.15
C ASP A 162 -9.21 15.83 3.85
N GLU A 163 -10.37 16.49 3.77
CA GLU A 163 -11.43 16.07 2.86
C GLU A 163 -11.18 16.57 1.43
N GLY A 164 -10.10 17.34 1.21
CA GLY A 164 -9.86 18.01 -0.06
C GLY A 164 -11.08 18.81 -0.56
N PRO A 165 -11.05 19.29 -1.81
CA PRO A 165 -12.22 19.93 -2.40
C PRO A 165 -13.31 18.91 -2.73
N LEU A 166 -14.56 19.23 -2.37
CA LEU A 166 -15.73 18.47 -2.79
C LEU A 166 -16.08 18.82 -4.24
N LEU A 167 -15.52 18.06 -5.18
CA LEU A 167 -15.78 18.24 -6.61
C LEU A 167 -16.76 17.17 -7.12
N SER A 168 -17.68 17.59 -7.98
CA SER A 168 -18.46 16.69 -8.83
C SER A 168 -17.58 16.02 -9.89
N GLU A 169 -18.10 14.97 -10.52
CA GLU A 169 -17.37 14.27 -11.60
C GLU A 169 -17.04 15.18 -12.78
N GLY A 170 -17.93 16.14 -13.10
CA GLY A 170 -17.70 17.16 -14.13
C GLY A 170 -16.58 18.11 -13.74
N GLU A 171 -16.64 18.66 -12.52
CA GLU A 171 -15.61 19.59 -12.01
C GLU A 171 -14.22 18.93 -11.94
N ILE A 172 -14.12 17.66 -11.52
CA ILE A 172 -12.85 16.92 -11.55
C ILE A 172 -12.31 16.84 -12.98
N ARG A 173 -13.15 16.48 -13.95
CA ARG A 173 -12.73 16.38 -15.35
C ARG A 173 -12.26 17.71 -15.89
N ASP A 174 -12.98 18.78 -15.62
CA ASP A 174 -12.67 20.11 -16.14
C ASP A 174 -11.41 20.69 -15.48
N GLN A 175 -11.32 20.61 -14.15
CA GLN A 175 -10.17 21.10 -13.38
C GLN A 175 -8.87 20.40 -13.77
N TYR A 176 -8.88 19.07 -13.92
CA TYR A 176 -7.68 18.28 -14.24
C TYR A 176 -7.52 17.99 -15.74
N ARG A 177 -8.46 18.45 -16.57
CA ARG A 177 -8.51 18.26 -18.04
C ARG A 177 -8.50 16.79 -18.46
N LEU A 178 -9.29 15.97 -17.78
CA LEU A 178 -9.44 14.54 -18.09
C LEU A 178 -10.21 14.38 -19.41
N LYS A 179 -9.67 13.58 -20.33
CA LYS A 179 -10.27 13.37 -21.67
C LYS A 179 -11.46 12.42 -21.65
N THR A 180 -11.61 11.61 -20.59
CA THR A 180 -12.67 10.62 -20.47
C THR A 180 -13.73 11.04 -19.45
N THR A 181 -14.89 10.40 -19.51
CA THR A 181 -15.87 10.44 -18.42
C THR A 181 -15.40 9.59 -17.23
N LEU A 182 -16.10 9.70 -16.09
CA LEU A 182 -15.87 8.91 -14.87
C LEU A 182 -16.99 7.87 -14.67
N PRO A 183 -17.09 6.82 -15.50
CA PRO A 183 -18.18 5.86 -15.39
C PRO A 183 -18.24 5.15 -14.03
N GLY A 184 -19.46 4.74 -13.65
CA GLY A 184 -19.75 4.08 -12.38
C GLY A 184 -20.45 5.02 -11.39
N GLN A 185 -20.69 4.53 -10.18
CA GLN A 185 -21.29 5.34 -9.10
C GLN A 185 -20.20 5.75 -8.12
N TRP A 186 -19.54 6.88 -8.39
CA TRP A 186 -18.55 7.42 -7.46
C TRP A 186 -19.25 8.03 -6.26
N LYS A 187 -18.84 7.60 -5.06
CA LYS A 187 -19.27 8.24 -3.81
C LYS A 187 -18.47 9.52 -3.57
N GLU A 188 -18.98 10.36 -2.68
CA GLU A 188 -18.34 11.62 -2.31
C GLU A 188 -16.88 11.44 -1.87
N ASN A 189 -16.62 10.56 -0.91
CA ASN A 189 -15.27 10.28 -0.42
C ASN A 189 -14.34 9.71 -1.50
N GLU A 190 -14.88 8.92 -2.43
CA GLU A 190 -14.12 8.37 -3.57
C GLU A 190 -13.74 9.48 -4.57
N ARG A 191 -14.64 10.44 -4.84
CA ARG A 191 -14.35 11.62 -5.67
C ARG A 191 -13.31 12.54 -5.04
N ARG A 192 -13.42 12.79 -3.73
CA ARG A 192 -12.43 13.56 -2.97
C ARG A 192 -11.05 12.93 -3.06
N ALA A 193 -10.94 11.61 -2.85
CA ALA A 193 -9.69 10.88 -3.00
C ALA A 193 -9.12 10.96 -4.43
N LEU A 194 -9.95 10.86 -5.46
CA LEU A 194 -9.51 11.03 -6.86
C LEU A 194 -9.02 12.46 -7.15
N ALA A 195 -9.77 13.48 -6.72
CA ALA A 195 -9.38 14.87 -6.88
C ALA A 195 -8.06 15.16 -6.17
N GLN A 196 -7.88 14.66 -4.95
CA GLN A 196 -6.66 14.81 -4.18
C GLN A 196 -5.49 14.08 -4.86
N ALA A 197 -5.70 12.85 -5.38
CA ALA A 197 -4.68 12.11 -6.13
C ALA A 197 -4.17 12.93 -7.31
N LEU A 198 -5.08 13.48 -8.11
CA LEU A 198 -4.74 14.30 -9.27
C LEU A 198 -4.07 15.62 -8.89
N SER A 199 -4.40 16.21 -7.73
CA SER A 199 -3.74 17.45 -7.26
C SER A 199 -2.31 17.25 -6.77
N LEU A 200 -1.94 16.03 -6.38
CA LEU A 200 -0.60 15.72 -5.91
C LEU A 200 0.39 15.50 -7.07
N LEU A 201 -0.11 15.20 -8.27
CA LEU A 201 0.74 14.93 -9.43
C LEU A 201 1.43 16.19 -9.96
N SER A 202 2.68 16.04 -10.38
CA SER A 202 3.39 17.05 -11.14
C SER A 202 2.71 17.29 -12.50
N PRO A 203 2.96 18.42 -13.18
CA PRO A 203 2.42 18.65 -14.52
C PRO A 203 2.76 17.54 -15.54
N ALA A 204 3.94 16.92 -15.43
CA ALA A 204 4.38 15.85 -16.32
C ALA A 204 3.64 14.54 -16.04
N GLU A 205 3.49 14.19 -14.76
CA GLU A 205 2.70 13.03 -14.34
C GLU A 205 1.21 13.21 -14.70
N LEU A 206 0.68 14.41 -14.48
CA LEU A 206 -0.71 14.75 -14.81
C LEU A 206 -0.98 14.60 -16.31
N ASP A 207 -0.03 14.96 -17.17
CA ASP A 207 -0.18 14.82 -18.62
C ASP A 207 -0.38 13.36 -19.06
N VAL A 208 0.36 12.43 -18.44
CA VAL A 208 0.23 10.99 -18.67
C VAL A 208 -1.17 10.49 -18.29
N VAL A 209 -1.68 10.90 -17.12
CA VAL A 209 -2.95 10.39 -16.61
C VAL A 209 -4.18 11.02 -17.24
N ARG A 210 -4.10 12.22 -17.85
CA ARG A 210 -5.22 12.88 -18.54
C ARG A 210 -5.84 12.05 -19.67
N GLY A 211 -5.04 11.19 -20.29
CA GLY A 211 -5.48 10.28 -21.34
C GLY A 211 -6.10 8.97 -20.86
N LEU A 212 -6.11 8.72 -19.55
CA LEU A 212 -6.62 7.48 -18.96
C LEU A 212 -8.12 7.54 -18.72
N GLY A 213 -8.75 6.37 -18.76
CA GLY A 213 -10.08 6.18 -18.18
C GLY A 213 -9.98 5.97 -16.68
N PHE A 214 -10.88 6.59 -15.91
CA PHE A 214 -11.06 6.30 -14.49
C PHE A 214 -12.47 5.76 -14.28
N GLU A 215 -12.62 4.59 -13.67
CA GLU A 215 -13.92 3.96 -13.50
C GLU A 215 -14.13 3.39 -12.10
N ARG A 216 -15.37 3.45 -11.61
CA ARG A 216 -15.78 2.81 -10.36
C ARG A 216 -16.50 1.50 -10.66
N ARG A 217 -15.98 0.37 -10.14
CA ARG A 217 -16.57 -0.96 -10.34
C ARG A 217 -16.81 -1.71 -9.04
N ALA A 218 -17.96 -2.35 -8.88
CA ALA A 218 -18.27 -3.05 -7.63
C ALA A 218 -17.23 -4.14 -7.27
N LYS A 219 -16.78 -4.91 -8.26
CA LYS A 219 -15.83 -6.04 -8.13
C LYS A 219 -14.87 -6.07 -9.33
N PRO A 220 -13.67 -6.65 -9.20
CA PRO A 220 -12.78 -6.87 -10.33
C PRO A 220 -13.27 -8.00 -11.24
N ALA A 221 -12.81 -7.98 -12.49
CA ALA A 221 -13.25 -8.92 -13.53
C ALA A 221 -12.76 -10.36 -13.29
N ASP A 222 -11.61 -10.53 -12.63
CA ASP A 222 -11.06 -11.84 -12.26
C ASP A 222 -11.60 -12.39 -10.94
N GLY A 223 -12.48 -11.63 -10.27
CA GLY A 223 -13.17 -12.06 -9.07
C GLY A 223 -12.35 -12.01 -7.78
N ASP A 224 -11.11 -11.50 -7.80
CA ASP A 224 -10.28 -11.33 -6.59
C ASP A 224 -10.93 -10.32 -5.62
N PRO A 225 -11.47 -10.75 -4.47
CA PRO A 225 -12.21 -9.87 -3.58
C PRO A 225 -11.32 -8.89 -2.79
N ASP A 226 -10.00 -9.05 -2.84
CA ASP A 226 -9.05 -8.25 -2.06
C ASP A 226 -8.30 -7.21 -2.93
N LYS A 227 -8.49 -7.23 -4.25
CA LYS A 227 -7.91 -6.23 -5.17
C LYS A 227 -8.55 -4.86 -4.96
N ALA A 228 -7.78 -3.87 -4.51
CA ALA A 228 -8.31 -2.54 -4.17
C ALA A 228 -8.60 -1.67 -5.40
N ALA A 229 -7.69 -1.68 -6.36
CA ALA A 229 -7.78 -0.99 -7.64
C ALA A 229 -7.02 -1.79 -8.71
N LEU A 230 -7.05 -1.34 -9.97
CA LEU A 230 -6.25 -1.93 -11.05
C LEU A 230 -6.03 -0.93 -12.18
N TYR A 231 -4.78 -0.78 -12.59
CA TYR A 231 -4.41 -0.25 -13.89
C TYR A 231 -4.39 -1.38 -14.93
N ALA A 232 -5.21 -1.23 -15.96
CA ALA A 232 -5.25 -2.13 -17.11
C ALA A 232 -4.89 -1.36 -18.39
N LEU A 233 -4.00 -1.94 -19.19
CA LEU A 233 -3.61 -1.43 -20.50
C LEU A 233 -4.10 -2.41 -21.58
N GLN A 234 -5.08 -1.96 -22.38
CA GLN A 234 -5.64 -2.73 -23.49
C GLN A 234 -5.35 -2.01 -24.81
N GLY A 235 -4.29 -2.44 -25.49
CA GLY A 235 -3.74 -1.68 -26.61
C GLY A 235 -3.34 -0.28 -26.15
N CYS A 236 -3.86 0.75 -26.81
CA CYS A 236 -3.59 2.15 -26.46
C CYS A 236 -4.39 2.66 -25.25
N ARG A 237 -5.42 1.93 -24.83
CA ARG A 237 -6.36 2.39 -23.79
C ARG A 237 -5.89 1.96 -22.42
N GLY A 238 -5.39 2.90 -21.64
CA GLY A 238 -5.16 2.74 -20.20
C GLY A 238 -6.42 3.04 -19.40
N THR A 239 -6.74 2.23 -18.39
CA THR A 239 -7.87 2.45 -17.48
C THR A 239 -7.47 2.12 -16.05
N ILE A 240 -7.83 2.99 -15.11
CA ILE A 240 -7.72 2.76 -13.67
C ILE A 240 -9.11 2.47 -13.12
N SER A 241 -9.31 1.28 -12.59
CA SER A 241 -10.57 0.86 -11.96
C SER A 241 -10.44 0.90 -10.44
N LEU A 242 -11.34 1.59 -9.73
CA LEU A 242 -11.46 1.52 -8.27
C LEU A 242 -12.53 0.51 -7.85
N TYR A 243 -12.16 -0.44 -6.98
CA TYR A 243 -13.04 -1.50 -6.50
C TYR A 243 -13.54 -1.25 -5.07
N SER A 244 -14.64 -1.91 -4.70
CA SER A 244 -15.25 -1.74 -3.37
C SER A 244 -14.35 -2.19 -2.22
N SER A 245 -13.43 -3.11 -2.49
CA SER A 245 -12.37 -3.55 -1.58
C SER A 245 -11.46 -2.39 -1.16
N GLY A 246 -11.00 -1.56 -2.11
CA GLY A 246 -10.14 -0.41 -1.79
C GLY A 246 -10.86 0.63 -0.93
N VAL A 247 -12.14 0.85 -1.20
CA VAL A 247 -13.00 1.74 -0.40
C VAL A 247 -13.21 1.20 1.00
N ARG A 248 -13.34 -0.12 1.15
CA ARG A 248 -13.48 -0.78 2.45
C ARG A 248 -12.20 -0.68 3.27
N SER A 249 -11.01 -0.67 2.66
CA SER A 249 -9.75 -0.54 3.38
C SER A 249 -9.67 0.76 4.18
N ASP A 250 -10.33 1.82 3.72
CA ASP A 250 -10.42 3.12 4.41
C ASP A 250 -11.13 3.06 5.77
N ARG A 251 -11.80 1.93 6.09
CA ARG A 251 -12.35 1.68 7.42
C ARG A 251 -11.30 1.26 8.44
N TYR A 252 -10.20 0.66 8.00
CA TYR A 252 -9.22 -0.01 8.86
C TYR A 252 -7.82 0.57 8.78
N ARG A 253 -7.50 1.29 7.71
CA ARG A 253 -6.21 1.93 7.51
C ARG A 253 -6.36 3.37 7.04
N PHE A 254 -5.31 4.14 7.25
CA PHE A 254 -5.07 5.42 6.60
C PHE A 254 -3.62 5.40 6.09
N VAL A 255 -3.14 6.50 5.53
CA VAL A 255 -1.70 6.69 5.27
C VAL A 255 -1.27 8.10 5.65
N GLY A 256 -0.06 8.24 6.21
CA GLY A 256 0.57 9.52 6.52
C GLY A 256 0.50 9.88 8.01
N ASP A 257 0.51 11.17 8.31
CA ASP A 257 0.45 11.64 9.70
C ASP A 257 -0.93 11.34 10.32
N PRO A 258 -1.03 10.69 11.50
CA PRO A 258 -2.31 10.38 12.13
C PRO A 258 -3.10 11.62 12.55
N THR A 259 -2.49 12.80 12.66
CA THR A 259 -3.16 14.08 12.91
C THR A 259 -3.80 14.67 11.65
N THR A 260 -3.35 14.25 10.45
CA THR A 260 -3.92 14.60 9.14
C THR A 260 -4.02 13.35 8.26
N PRO A 261 -4.82 12.35 8.68
CA PRO A 261 -4.80 11.03 8.08
C PRO A 261 -5.36 11.07 6.66
N ARG A 262 -4.62 10.52 5.69
CA ARG A 262 -5.08 10.46 4.30
C ARG A 262 -5.81 9.15 4.00
N SER A 263 -6.72 9.19 3.03
CA SER A 263 -7.56 8.04 2.69
C SER A 263 -6.73 6.87 2.14
N ALA A 264 -7.07 5.66 2.53
CA ALA A 264 -6.55 4.44 1.91
C ALA A 264 -6.91 4.33 0.41
N VAL A 265 -8.01 4.98 -0.01
CA VAL A 265 -8.43 5.05 -1.42
C VAL A 265 -7.45 5.91 -2.22
N LEU A 266 -6.99 7.03 -1.65
CA LEU A 266 -5.98 7.89 -2.27
C LEU A 266 -4.71 7.11 -2.58
N HIS A 267 -4.20 6.32 -1.61
CA HIS A 267 -3.06 5.42 -1.82
C HIS A 267 -3.27 4.49 -3.02
N SER A 268 -4.41 3.79 -3.06
CA SER A 268 -4.70 2.84 -4.15
C SER A 268 -4.76 3.53 -5.50
N LEU A 269 -5.33 4.73 -5.60
CA LEU A 269 -5.37 5.49 -6.85
C LEU A 269 -3.97 5.93 -7.30
N LEU A 270 -3.16 6.48 -6.39
CA LEU A 270 -1.78 6.87 -6.69
C LEU A 270 -0.91 5.68 -7.09
N HIS A 271 -1.10 4.52 -6.46
CA HIS A 271 -0.44 3.27 -6.83
C HIS A 271 -0.73 2.91 -8.30
N GLU A 272 -2.00 2.89 -8.71
CA GLU A 272 -2.36 2.60 -10.11
C GLU A 272 -1.90 3.69 -11.09
N MET A 273 -1.85 4.95 -10.66
CA MET A 273 -1.25 6.04 -11.44
C MET A 273 0.26 5.83 -11.62
N GLY A 274 0.95 5.27 -10.61
CA GLY A 274 2.34 4.85 -10.70
C GLY A 274 2.54 3.79 -11.80
N HIS A 275 1.71 2.75 -11.83
CA HIS A 275 1.72 1.76 -12.93
C HIS A 275 1.47 2.41 -14.30
N ALA A 276 0.55 3.37 -14.38
CA ALA A 276 0.27 4.07 -15.63
C ALA A 276 1.46 4.92 -16.11
N PHE A 277 2.14 5.60 -15.18
CA PHE A 277 3.33 6.40 -15.46
C PHE A 277 4.52 5.53 -15.90
N GLU A 278 4.75 4.40 -15.22
CA GLU A 278 5.77 3.41 -15.59
C GLU A 278 5.57 2.89 -17.01
N ARG A 279 4.31 2.67 -17.41
CA ARG A 279 3.94 2.04 -18.68
C ARG A 279 3.63 3.04 -19.80
N ASP A 280 3.93 4.32 -19.64
CA ASP A 280 3.57 5.34 -20.61
C ASP A 280 4.21 5.09 -21.99
N ALA A 281 5.51 4.79 -22.02
CA ALA A 281 6.21 4.47 -23.27
C ALA A 281 5.66 3.21 -23.97
N ALA A 282 5.20 2.22 -23.21
CA ALA A 282 4.55 1.03 -23.76
C ALA A 282 3.18 1.40 -24.36
N ARG A 283 2.39 2.21 -23.65
CA ARG A 283 1.12 2.75 -24.12
C ARG A 283 1.30 3.51 -25.43
N ASP A 284 2.31 4.37 -25.55
CA ASP A 284 2.62 5.11 -26.77
C ASP A 284 2.93 4.20 -27.97
N ALA A 285 3.70 3.13 -27.75
CA ALA A 285 3.95 2.13 -28.79
C ALA A 285 2.64 1.47 -29.27
N TYR A 286 1.75 1.12 -28.35
CA TYR A 286 0.43 0.57 -28.70
C TYR A 286 -0.47 1.61 -29.40
N CYS A 287 -0.43 2.88 -29.00
CA CYS A 287 -1.11 3.99 -29.69
C CYS A 287 -0.64 4.10 -31.14
N ALA A 288 0.67 4.06 -31.38
CA ALA A 288 1.23 4.08 -32.73
C ALA A 288 0.82 2.83 -33.53
N ALA A 289 0.81 1.65 -32.89
CA ALA A 289 0.40 0.40 -33.53
C ALA A 289 -1.06 0.45 -34.00
N GLY A 290 -1.97 1.01 -33.20
CA GLY A 290 -3.39 1.14 -33.53
C GLY A 290 -3.69 2.04 -34.74
N ARG A 291 -2.74 2.92 -35.12
CA ARG A 291 -2.82 3.79 -36.29
C ARG A 291 -2.06 3.26 -37.51
N THR A 292 -1.46 2.08 -37.39
CA THR A 292 -0.61 1.47 -38.42
C THR A 292 -1.15 0.10 -38.84
N SER A 293 -0.73 -0.40 -40.00
CA SER A 293 -1.07 -1.75 -40.50
C SER A 293 0.18 -2.55 -40.87
N GLY A 294 -0.02 -3.84 -41.19
CA GLY A 294 1.03 -4.73 -41.69
C GLY A 294 2.17 -4.99 -40.70
N ALA A 295 3.38 -5.25 -41.23
CA ALA A 295 4.56 -5.58 -40.44
C ALA A 295 4.89 -4.51 -39.39
N ARG A 296 4.74 -3.23 -39.75
CA ARG A 296 5.03 -2.12 -38.84
C ARG A 296 4.14 -2.10 -37.60
N ARG A 297 2.87 -2.49 -37.72
CA ARG A 297 1.98 -2.64 -36.55
C ARG A 297 2.51 -3.71 -35.60
N ASN A 298 2.94 -4.86 -36.12
CA ASN A 298 3.46 -5.96 -35.31
C ASN A 298 4.75 -5.55 -34.58
N GLU A 299 5.67 -4.84 -35.25
CA GLU A 299 6.88 -4.29 -34.62
C GLU A 299 6.55 -3.37 -33.43
N LEU A 300 5.54 -2.51 -33.57
CA LEU A 300 5.14 -1.59 -32.50
C LEU A 300 4.46 -2.32 -31.33
N ILE A 301 3.70 -3.39 -31.60
CA ILE A 301 3.15 -4.26 -30.56
C ILE A 301 4.28 -4.96 -29.80
N GLU A 302 5.24 -5.55 -30.51
CA GLU A 302 6.40 -6.20 -29.87
C GLU A 302 7.23 -5.22 -29.05
N ARG A 303 7.43 -4.00 -29.55
CA ARG A 303 8.06 -2.92 -28.80
C ARG A 303 7.27 -2.56 -27.53
N GLY A 304 5.95 -2.41 -27.63
CA GLY A 304 5.10 -2.16 -26.46
C GLY A 304 5.19 -3.29 -25.43
N ASN A 305 5.19 -4.55 -25.89
CA ASN A 305 5.35 -5.73 -25.02
C ASN A 305 6.71 -5.73 -24.32
N ALA A 306 7.78 -5.37 -25.02
CA ALA A 306 9.13 -5.27 -24.44
C ALA A 306 9.21 -4.15 -23.40
N LEU A 307 8.72 -2.95 -23.75
CA LEU A 307 8.69 -1.81 -22.83
C LEU A 307 7.84 -2.07 -21.60
N GLY A 308 6.72 -2.80 -21.72
CA GLY A 308 5.88 -3.16 -20.57
C GLY A 308 6.51 -4.16 -19.61
N ARG A 309 7.57 -4.87 -20.01
CA ARG A 309 8.35 -5.76 -19.14
C ARG A 309 9.60 -5.09 -18.57
N ASP A 310 10.23 -4.21 -19.34
CA ASP A 310 11.50 -3.59 -19.01
C ASP A 310 11.60 -2.17 -19.60
N SER A 311 10.89 -1.23 -18.98
CA SER A 311 10.87 0.18 -19.38
C SER A 311 12.15 0.90 -18.92
N PRO A 312 12.58 1.98 -19.63
CA PRO A 312 13.66 2.86 -19.13
C PRO A 312 13.40 3.39 -17.72
N MET A 313 12.13 3.67 -17.40
CA MET A 313 11.68 4.04 -16.06
C MET A 313 12.05 2.97 -15.03
N LEU A 314 11.64 1.73 -15.29
CA LEU A 314 11.84 0.63 -14.35
C LEU A 314 13.32 0.33 -14.16
N ARG A 315 14.13 0.38 -15.22
CA ARG A 315 15.59 0.23 -15.13
C ARG A 315 16.22 1.31 -14.26
N ALA A 316 15.87 2.58 -14.49
CA ALA A 316 16.38 3.70 -13.69
C ALA A 316 15.99 3.56 -12.21
N PHE A 317 14.74 3.19 -11.93
CA PHE A 317 14.26 2.94 -10.58
C PHE A 317 15.03 1.80 -9.90
N LEU A 318 15.20 0.66 -10.58
CA LEU A 318 15.91 -0.50 -10.04
C LEU A 318 17.40 -0.22 -9.77
N ALA A 319 18.03 0.61 -10.61
CA ALA A 319 19.40 1.04 -10.40
C ALA A 319 19.55 1.87 -9.10
N VAL A 320 18.57 2.73 -8.80
CA VAL A 320 18.55 3.54 -7.57
C VAL A 320 18.23 2.69 -6.34
N LYS A 321 17.21 1.81 -6.44
CA LYS A 321 16.81 0.87 -5.38
C LYS A 321 17.92 -0.14 -5.05
N ALA A 322 18.79 -0.47 -6.02
CA ALA A 322 20.01 -1.26 -5.83
C ALA A 322 19.80 -2.60 -5.09
N GLY A 323 18.66 -3.26 -5.32
CA GLY A 323 18.35 -4.54 -4.68
C GLY A 323 17.83 -4.47 -3.24
N GLU A 324 17.72 -3.27 -2.63
CA GLU A 324 17.02 -3.08 -1.35
C GLU A 324 15.57 -3.58 -1.46
N PRO A 325 14.93 -4.14 -0.42
CA PRO A 325 13.53 -4.56 -0.50
C PRO A 325 12.56 -3.41 -0.85
N GLY A 326 11.33 -3.73 -1.22
CA GLY A 326 10.29 -2.73 -1.46
C GLY A 326 9.92 -1.97 -0.18
N PRO A 327 9.26 -0.79 -0.29
CA PRO A 327 8.84 -0.06 0.90
C PRO A 327 7.72 -0.76 1.67
N THR A 328 7.08 -1.79 1.10
CA THR A 328 6.04 -2.62 1.73
C THR A 328 6.22 -4.08 1.33
N ASP A 329 5.61 -5.02 2.06
CA ASP A 329 5.60 -6.45 1.69
C ASP A 329 5.00 -6.70 0.30
N TYR A 330 4.03 -5.85 -0.08
CA TYR A 330 3.39 -5.94 -1.39
C TYR A 330 4.35 -5.52 -2.51
N ALA A 331 5.17 -4.49 -2.27
CA ALA A 331 6.18 -4.03 -3.22
C ALA A 331 7.25 -5.09 -3.53
N ASP A 332 7.48 -6.07 -2.65
CA ASP A 332 8.41 -7.18 -2.92
C ASP A 332 7.88 -8.18 -3.95
N ALA A 333 6.60 -8.10 -4.33
CA ALA A 333 5.99 -9.04 -5.29
C ALA A 333 6.57 -8.90 -6.71
N SER A 334 6.90 -7.68 -7.14
CA SER A 334 7.59 -7.44 -8.42
C SER A 334 8.23 -6.05 -8.48
N PRO A 335 9.22 -5.83 -9.38
CA PRO A 335 9.75 -4.51 -9.67
C PRO A 335 8.69 -3.44 -10.01
N HIS A 336 7.63 -3.82 -10.71
CA HIS A 336 6.54 -2.91 -11.07
C HIS A 336 5.76 -2.47 -9.82
N GLU A 337 5.46 -3.41 -8.92
CA GLU A 337 4.79 -3.09 -7.65
C GLU A 337 5.68 -2.21 -6.77
N ALA A 338 6.99 -2.49 -6.72
CA ALA A 338 7.93 -1.66 -5.98
C ALA A 338 7.96 -0.21 -6.48
N PHE A 339 7.93 0.00 -7.80
CA PHE A 339 7.85 1.35 -8.37
C PHE A 339 6.53 2.01 -8.01
N ALA A 340 5.39 1.35 -8.27
CA ALA A 340 4.05 1.90 -8.04
C ALA A 340 3.80 2.25 -6.56
N GLU A 341 4.26 1.41 -5.65
CA GLU A 341 4.15 1.66 -4.21
C GLU A 341 5.05 2.82 -3.76
N SER A 342 6.28 2.87 -4.26
CA SER A 342 7.19 3.98 -3.97
C SER A 342 6.64 5.30 -4.51
N PHE A 343 6.03 5.29 -5.70
CA PHE A 343 5.36 6.44 -6.30
C PHE A 343 4.20 6.92 -5.42
N ALA A 344 3.36 5.99 -4.94
CA ALA A 344 2.23 6.31 -4.06
C ALA A 344 2.70 6.93 -2.74
N LEU A 345 3.71 6.35 -2.09
CA LEU A 345 4.27 6.88 -0.85
C LEU A 345 4.96 8.23 -1.07
N PHE A 346 5.72 8.42 -2.15
CA PHE A 346 6.38 9.70 -2.43
C PHE A 346 5.39 10.88 -2.44
N HIS A 347 4.22 10.69 -3.04
CA HIS A 347 3.20 11.74 -3.14
C HIS A 347 2.35 11.90 -1.88
N MET A 348 2.20 10.83 -1.10
CA MET A 348 1.24 10.79 0.00
C MET A 348 1.86 10.83 1.40
N ASP A 349 2.98 10.13 1.58
CA ASP A 349 3.80 10.12 2.80
C ASP A 349 5.30 10.00 2.41
N PRO A 350 5.91 11.12 1.96
CA PRO A 350 7.31 11.11 1.57
C PRO A 350 8.25 10.79 2.74
N ASP A 351 7.81 10.99 3.99
CA ASP A 351 8.63 10.69 5.16
C ASP A 351 8.71 9.19 5.40
N ALA A 352 7.61 8.44 5.23
CA ALA A 352 7.63 6.97 5.23
C ALA A 352 8.55 6.42 4.14
N LEU A 353 8.45 6.92 2.90
CA LEU A 353 9.36 6.49 1.83
C LEU A 353 10.81 6.84 2.15
N ARG A 354 11.09 8.00 2.76
CA ARG A 354 12.45 8.39 3.16
C ARG A 354 13.03 7.46 4.23
N ARG A 355 12.20 7.01 5.19
CA ARG A 355 12.60 6.05 6.22
C ARG A 355 12.89 4.66 5.63
N ALA A 356 12.03 4.20 4.72
CA ALA A 356 12.15 2.86 4.13
C ALA A 356 13.23 2.78 3.03
N LEU A 357 13.24 3.75 2.10
CA LEU A 357 14.09 3.78 0.90
C LEU A 357 14.61 5.21 0.62
N PRO A 358 15.58 5.71 1.41
CA PRO A 358 16.04 7.10 1.33
C PRO A 358 16.59 7.49 -0.05
N ARG A 359 17.26 6.57 -0.76
CA ARG A 359 17.80 6.81 -2.10
C ARG A 359 16.70 6.95 -3.15
N VAL A 360 15.66 6.11 -3.05
CA VAL A 360 14.49 6.17 -3.93
C VAL A 360 13.72 7.47 -3.69
N HIS A 361 13.50 7.85 -2.43
CA HIS A 361 12.90 9.14 -2.10
C HIS A 361 13.70 10.31 -2.71
N ALA A 362 15.03 10.32 -2.55
CA ALA A 362 15.88 11.37 -3.13
C ALA A 362 15.74 11.44 -4.66
N TRP A 363 15.72 10.28 -5.33
CA TRP A 363 15.55 10.22 -6.78
C TRP A 363 14.19 10.77 -7.26
N PHE A 364 13.09 10.45 -6.58
CA PHE A 364 11.78 11.06 -6.88
C PHE A 364 11.79 12.57 -6.64
N LYS A 365 12.33 13.01 -5.50
CA LYS A 365 12.44 14.44 -5.15
C LYS A 365 13.21 15.23 -6.20
N ASP A 366 14.26 14.64 -6.75
CA ASP A 366 15.09 15.26 -7.79
C ASP A 366 14.47 15.12 -9.19
N GLY A 367 13.24 14.62 -9.35
CA GLY A 367 12.56 14.44 -10.65
C GLY A 367 13.18 13.34 -11.52
N GLY A 368 13.82 12.35 -10.90
CA GLY A 368 14.52 11.26 -11.58
C GLY A 368 13.59 10.39 -12.41
N HIS A 369 12.37 10.12 -11.92
CA HIS A 369 11.33 9.39 -12.65
C HIS A 369 10.90 10.15 -13.90
N GLU A 370 10.64 11.45 -13.82
CA GLU A 370 10.25 12.25 -15.00
C GLU A 370 11.34 12.28 -16.07
N ARG A 371 12.62 12.34 -15.67
CA ARG A 371 13.73 12.23 -16.62
C ARG A 371 13.79 10.85 -17.25
N ALA A 372 13.60 9.79 -16.47
CA ALA A 372 13.60 8.41 -16.97
C ALA A 372 12.42 8.14 -17.93
N ALA A 373 11.25 8.76 -17.70
CA ALA A 373 10.11 8.68 -18.62
C ALA A 373 10.44 9.25 -20.01
N LYS A 374 11.26 10.30 -20.05
CA LYS A 374 11.67 11.00 -21.29
C LYS A 374 12.90 10.38 -21.95
N ALA A 375 13.55 9.43 -21.30
CA ALA A 375 14.76 8.82 -21.82
C ALA A 375 14.47 7.99 -23.08
N PRO A 376 15.31 8.08 -24.12
CA PRO A 376 15.14 7.26 -25.31
C PRO A 376 15.30 5.76 -24.93
N PRO A 377 14.57 4.85 -25.60
CA PRO A 377 14.77 3.42 -25.36
C PRO A 377 16.21 3.02 -25.66
N GLY A 378 16.90 2.42 -24.68
CA GLY A 378 18.26 1.90 -24.82
C GLY A 378 19.38 2.76 -24.24
N SER A 379 19.05 3.89 -23.60
CA SER A 379 19.98 4.69 -22.78
C SER A 379 20.31 4.04 -21.44
#